data_AF-A0A8J7YFJ7-F1
#
_entry.id   AF-A0A8J7YFJ7-F1
#
_cell.length_a   1.000
_cell.length_b   1.000
_cell.length_c   1.000
_cell.angle_alpha   90.00
_cell.angle_beta   90.00
_cell.angle_gamma   90.00
#
_symmetry.space_group_name_H-M   'P 1'
#
loop_
_entity.id
_entity.type
_entity.pdbx_description
1 polymer ?
#
loop_
_entity_poly.entity_id
_entity_poly.type
_entity_poly.pdbx_seq_one_letter_code
_entity_poly.pdbx_strand_id
1 'polypeptide(L)' 'MPHLVKDEYKSAVTVTSPDQFEAALAAIVETAIEADVDVRGAWEFQTRGSTHDWEVNVIELAKRFDDEDS' A
#
# COMPACT_ATOMS: atom_id res chain seq x y z
N MET A 1 -14.78 -22.74 21.84
CA MET A 1 -14.98 -22.08 20.54
C MET A 1 -14.02 -20.90 20.46
N PRO A 2 -13.34 -20.70 19.32
CA PRO A 2 -11.90 -20.98 19.17
C PRO A 2 -10.98 -19.80 19.44
N HIS A 3 -9.73 -20.14 19.75
CA HIS A 3 -8.59 -19.23 19.78
C HIS A 3 -8.51 -18.48 18.45
N LEU A 4 -8.70 -17.15 18.51
CA LEU A 4 -8.21 -16.29 17.45
C LEU A 4 -6.71 -16.56 17.36
N VAL A 5 -6.33 -17.21 16.27
CA VAL A 5 -4.94 -17.34 15.84
C VAL A 5 -4.38 -15.92 15.94
N LYS A 6 -3.31 -15.75 16.73
CA LYS A 6 -2.47 -14.57 16.62
C LYS A 6 -1.86 -14.69 15.23
N ASP A 7 -2.61 -14.26 14.23
CA ASP A 7 -2.15 -14.23 12.86
C ASP A 7 -0.79 -13.57 12.91
N GLU A 8 0.18 -14.33 12.41
CA GLU A 8 1.54 -13.89 12.16
C GLU A 8 1.50 -12.41 11.82
N TYR A 9 2.01 -11.59 12.74
CA TYR A 9 2.61 -10.34 12.33
C TYR A 9 3.75 -10.75 11.40
N LYS A 10 3.44 -11.00 10.12
CA LYS A 10 4.41 -11.04 9.03
C LYS A 10 5.35 -9.90 9.34
N SER A 11 6.60 -10.26 9.62
CA SER A 11 7.68 -9.43 10.13
C SER A 11 7.40 -7.97 9.81
N ALA A 12 6.97 -7.18 10.80
CA ALA A 12 6.62 -5.79 10.57
C ALA A 12 7.79 -5.15 9.83
N VAL A 13 7.56 -4.72 8.60
CA VAL A 13 8.60 -4.08 7.79
C VAL A 13 9.02 -2.85 8.57
N THR A 14 10.24 -2.87 9.10
CA THR A 14 10.79 -1.74 9.84
C THR A 14 11.17 -0.67 8.84
N VAL A 15 10.32 0.36 8.73
CA VAL A 15 10.54 1.52 7.87
C VAL A 15 11.20 2.62 8.69
N THR A 16 12.42 2.99 8.33
CA THR A 16 13.26 3.99 9.04
C THR A 16 13.70 5.15 8.17
N SER A 17 13.43 5.09 6.87
CA SER A 17 13.74 6.13 5.90
C SER A 17 12.61 6.32 4.88
N PRO A 18 12.54 7.48 4.20
CA PRO A 18 11.63 7.70 3.08
C PRO A 18 11.76 6.64 1.98
N ASP A 19 12.99 6.31 1.57
CA ASP A 19 13.23 5.29 0.52
C ASP A 19 12.66 3.91 0.90
N GLN A 20 12.77 3.53 2.18
CA GLN A 20 12.18 2.28 2.67
C GLN A 20 10.65 2.32 2.67
N PHE A 21 10.07 3.48 2.95
CA PHE A 21 8.62 3.69 2.88
C PHE A 21 8.13 3.55 1.43
N GLU A 22 8.79 4.24 0.50
CA GLU A 22 8.46 4.20 -0.93
C GLU A 22 8.59 2.79 -1.50
N ALA A 23 9.67 2.08 -1.19
CA ALA A 23 9.86 0.71 -1.64
C ALA A 23 8.80 -0.25 -1.08
N ALA A 24 8.43 -0.10 0.20
CA ALA A 24 7.38 -0.91 0.81
C ALA A 24 6.01 -0.64 0.19
N LEU A 25 5.69 0.64 -0.06
CA LEU A 25 4.44 1.03 -0.71
C LEU A 25 4.36 0.52 -2.15
N ALA A 26 5.45 0.66 -2.93
CA ALA A 26 5.54 0.15 -4.29
C ALA A 26 5.30 -1.37 -4.34
N ALA A 27 5.97 -2.13 -3.48
CA ALA A 27 5.80 -3.58 -3.41
C ALA A 27 4.35 -4.00 -3.09
N ILE A 28 3.68 -3.28 -2.19
CA ILE A 28 2.26 -3.54 -1.86
C ILE A 28 1.36 -3.27 -3.06
N VAL A 29 1.56 -2.13 -3.73
CA VAL A 29 0.75 -1.74 -4.90
C VAL A 29 0.95 -2.72 -6.05
N GLU A 30 2.19 -3.09 -6.37
CA GLU A 30 2.52 -4.05 -7.42
C GLU A 30 1.90 -5.42 -7.13
N THR A 31 2.04 -5.94 -5.91
CA THR A 31 1.45 -7.23 -5.51
C THR A 31 -0.08 -7.23 -5.65
N ALA A 32 -0.74 -6.11 -5.32
CA ALA A 32 -2.19 -5.98 -5.46
C ALA A 32 -2.62 -5.96 -6.94
N ILE A 33 -1.87 -5.24 -7.80
CA ILE A 33 -2.11 -5.20 -9.25
C ILE A 33 -1.94 -6.60 -9.87
N GLU A 34 -0.88 -7.31 -9.53
CA GLU A 34 -0.63 -8.69 -10.00
C GLU A 34 -1.75 -9.66 -9.59
N ALA A 35 -2.43 -9.38 -8.48
CA ALA A 35 -3.56 -10.13 -7.97
C ALA A 35 -4.93 -9.64 -8.49
N ASP A 36 -4.96 -8.72 -9.46
CA ASP A 36 -6.18 -8.10 -10.02
C ASP A 36 -7.04 -7.36 -8.96
N VAL A 37 -6.38 -6.82 -7.93
CA VAL A 37 -7.02 -5.98 -6.92
C VAL A 37 -6.96 -4.52 -7.38
N ASP A 38 -8.13 -3.88 -7.52
CA ASP A 38 -8.21 -2.45 -7.82
C ASP A 38 -7.74 -1.63 -6.61
N VAL A 39 -6.54 -1.05 -6.73
CA VAL A 39 -5.91 -0.21 -5.70
C VAL A 39 -6.37 1.25 -5.76
N ARG A 40 -7.35 1.61 -6.58
CA ARG A 40 -7.85 2.99 -6.63
C ARG A 40 -8.82 3.25 -5.46
N GLY A 41 -8.64 4.38 -4.80
CA GLY A 41 -9.52 4.76 -3.69
C GLY A 41 -8.95 5.82 -2.76
N ALA A 42 -9.76 6.15 -1.77
CA ALA A 42 -9.44 7.03 -0.66
C ALA A 42 -9.66 6.25 0.65
N TRP A 43 -8.64 6.15 1.48
CA TRP A 43 -8.72 5.48 2.78
C TRP A 43 -8.25 6.39 3.89
N GLU A 44 -9.06 6.48 4.95
CA GLU A 44 -8.64 7.07 6.21
C GLU A 44 -7.92 6.01 7.04
N PHE A 45 -6.67 6.32 7.44
CA PHE A 45 -5.91 5.46 8.33
C PHE A 45 -5.63 6.15 9.66
N GLN A 46 -6.12 5.51 10.73
CA GLN A 46 -5.74 5.86 12.09
C GLN A 46 -4.54 5.03 12.51
N THR A 47 -3.40 5.70 12.65
CA THR A 47 -2.29 5.14 13.42
C THR A 47 -2.78 4.89 14.85
N ARG A 48 -2.75 3.63 15.32
CA ARG A 48 -3.22 3.23 16.67
C ARG A 48 -2.36 3.90 17.77
N GLY A 49 -2.58 5.20 18.00
CA GLY A 49 -1.92 6.01 19.02
C GLY A 49 -0.96 7.11 18.53
N SER A 50 -0.92 7.51 17.25
CA SER A 50 -0.18 8.73 16.84
C SER A 50 -1.09 9.95 16.72
N THR A 51 -0.51 11.14 16.79
CA THR A 51 -1.16 12.46 16.82
C THR A 51 -1.86 12.89 15.52
N HIS A 52 -1.88 12.06 14.48
CA HIS A 52 -2.33 12.46 13.14
C HIS A 52 -3.26 11.44 12.50
N ASP A 53 -4.36 11.95 11.94
CA ASP A 53 -5.19 11.25 10.97
C ASP A 53 -4.59 11.44 9.58
N TRP A 54 -4.52 10.36 8.80
CA TRP A 54 -3.96 10.38 7.44
C TRP A 54 -5.05 10.01 6.44
N GLU A 55 -5.17 10.82 5.38
CA GLU A 55 -5.89 10.46 4.17
C GLU A 55 -4.87 9.97 3.14
N VAL A 56 -5.05 8.74 2.65
CA VAL A 56 -4.23 8.17 1.57
C VAL A 56 -5.10 8.01 0.34
N ASN A 57 -4.72 8.70 -0.74
CA ASN A 57 -5.36 8.61 -2.04
C ASN A 57 -4.43 7.93 -3.04
N VAL A 58 -4.89 6.84 -3.64
CA VAL A 58 -4.20 6.17 -4.74
C VAL A 58 -5.03 6.40 -6.00
N ILE A 59 -4.43 7.11 -6.95
CA ILE A 59 -5.05 7.45 -8.23
C ILE A 59 -4.22 6.87 -9.37
N GLU A 60 -4.90 6.30 -10.36
CA GLU A 60 -4.25 5.94 -11.62
C GLU A 60 -3.93 7.25 -12.37
N LEU A 61 -2.65 7.56 -12.49
CA LEU A 61 -2.21 8.55 -13.46
C LEU A 61 -2.26 7.89 -14.83
N ALA A 62 -2.74 8.63 -15.84
CA ALA A 62 -2.90 8.11 -17.20
C ALA A 62 -1.73 7.20 -17.57
N LYS A 63 -2.03 5.98 -18.05
CA LYS A 63 -1.00 5.11 -18.61
C LYS A 63 -0.30 5.95 -19.67
N ARG A 64 0.99 6.24 -19.46
CA ARG A 64 1.87 6.46 -20.60
C ARG A 64 1.79 5.14 -21.35
N PHE A 65 0.87 5.04 -22.29
CA PHE A 65 1.20 4.34 -23.51
C PHE A 65 2.46 5.09 -23.95
N ASP A 66 3.62 4.44 -23.80
CA ASP A 66 4.70 4.80 -24.70
C ASP A 66 4.05 4.66 -26.07
N ASP A 67 3.76 5.82 -26.69
CA ASP A 67 3.40 5.93 -28.09
C ASP A 67 4.65 5.46 -28.86
N GLU A 68 4.95 4.17 -28.81
CA GLU A 68 5.67 3.45 -29.84
C GLU A 68 4.66 3.21 -30.98
N ASP A 69 4.38 4.28 -31.73
CA ASP A 69 3.90 4.17 -33.10
C ASP A 69 4.15 5.49 -33.84
N SER A 70 5.35 5.62 -34.43
CA SER A 70 5.59 6.09 -35.82
C SER A 70 7.08 6.11 -36.16
#